data_AF-A0A9W8AGH6-F1
#
_entry.id   AF-A0A9W8AGH6-F1
#
_cell.length_a   1.000
_cell.length_b   1.000
_cell.length_c   1.000
_cell.angle_alpha   90.00
_cell.angle_beta   90.00
_cell.angle_gamma   90.00
#
_symmetry.space_group_name_H-M   'P 1'
#
loop_
_entity.id
_entity.type
_entity.pdbx_description
1 polymer ?
#
loop_
_entity_poly.entity_id
_entity_poly.type
_entity_poly.pdbx_seq_one_letter_code
_entity_poly.pdbx_strand_id
1 'polypeptide(L)'
;MRDTFTHYEYLEVLPGVSADDLKRAYQRRILEVHPDKLQQRQQSSPTSALATTNNFSKVQLAWQVLQDPRKREEYDGYLADLATRSHGIVHEAVTLDEMHFDE
;
A
#
# COMPACT_ATOMS: atom_id res chain seq x y z
N MET A 1 -13.03 7.75 12.40
CA MET A 1 -11.87 8.31 11.69
C MET A 1 -11.77 7.63 10.34
N ARG A 2 -11.60 8.37 9.25
CA ARG A 2 -11.31 7.79 7.94
C ARG A 2 -9.81 7.66 7.84
N ASP A 3 -9.27 6.58 8.39
CA ASP A 3 -7.85 6.25 8.23
C ASP A 3 -7.64 5.68 6.83
N THR A 4 -7.57 6.57 5.83
CA THR A 4 -7.17 6.23 4.47
C THR A 4 -5.65 6.11 4.44
N PHE A 5 -5.11 5.07 5.06
CA PHE A 5 -3.66 4.82 5.12
C PHE A 5 -3.07 4.69 3.72
N THR A 6 -2.11 5.56 3.40
CA THR A 6 -1.37 5.53 2.13
C THR A 6 -0.24 4.49 2.14
N HIS A 7 0.29 4.14 0.97
CA HIS A 7 1.48 3.27 0.87
C HIS A 7 2.68 3.83 1.67
N TYR A 8 2.78 5.16 1.77
CA TYR A 8 3.80 5.84 2.57
C TYR A 8 3.62 5.56 4.07
N GLU A 9 2.39 5.61 4.59
CA GLU A 9 2.10 5.29 6.00
C GLU A 9 2.34 3.82 6.34
N TYR A 10 2.03 2.88 5.43
CA TYR A 10 2.32 1.46 5.66
C TYR A 10 3.81 1.20 5.85
N LEU A 11 4.65 1.99 5.19
CA LEU A 11 6.10 1.93 5.31
C LEU A 11 6.66 2.89 6.37
N GLU A 12 5.80 3.68 7.02
CA GLU A 12 6.16 4.77 7.94
C GLU A 12 7.22 5.73 7.38
N VAL A 13 7.04 6.10 6.11
CA VAL A 13 7.89 7.05 5.41
C VAL A 13 7.10 8.28 4.98
N LEU A 14 7.82 9.35 4.68
CA LEU A 14 7.24 10.57 4.12
C LEU A 14 7.14 10.48 2.58
N PRO A 15 6.13 11.10 1.96
CA PRO A 15 6.11 11.31 0.52
C PRO A 15 7.32 12.16 0.11
N GLY A 16 8.09 11.67 -0.87
CA GLY A 16 9.36 12.29 -1.28
C GLY A 16 10.62 11.68 -0.65
N VAL A 17 10.50 10.59 0.13
CA VAL A 17 11.65 9.83 0.63
C VAL A 17 12.52 9.27 -0.53
N SER A 18 13.84 9.28 -0.31
CA SER A 18 14.80 8.68 -1.23
C SER A 18 14.60 7.17 -1.33
N ALA A 19 14.96 6.57 -2.48
CA ALA A 19 14.84 5.13 -2.67
C ALA A 19 15.62 4.31 -1.63
N ASP A 20 16.77 4.83 -1.17
CA ASP A 20 17.57 4.20 -0.12
C ASP A 20 16.84 4.16 1.23
N ASP A 21 16.32 5.31 1.69
CA ASP A 21 15.54 5.38 2.93
C ASP A 21 14.25 4.56 2.86
N LEU A 22 13.57 4.57 1.72
CA LEU A 22 12.41 3.71 1.49
C LEU A 22 12.78 2.23 1.67
N LYS A 23 13.94 1.81 1.15
CA LYS A 23 14.42 0.42 1.24
C LYS A 23 14.73 0.03 2.68
N ARG A 24 15.36 0.95 3.42
CA ARG A 24 15.67 0.77 4.84
C ARG A 24 14.40 0.65 5.68
N ALA A 25 13.40 1.48 5.42
CA ALA A 25 12.10 1.43 6.09
C ALA A 25 11.35 0.13 5.78
N TYR A 26 11.31 -0.29 4.52
CA TYR A 26 10.73 -1.56 4.09
C TYR A 26 11.38 -2.75 4.80
N GLN A 27 12.71 -2.83 4.83
CA GLN A 27 13.41 -3.93 5.51
C GLN A 27 13.07 -4.00 7.00
N ARG A 28 13.03 -2.84 7.69
CA ARG A 28 12.63 -2.79 9.09
C ARG A 28 11.21 -3.31 9.28
N ARG A 29 10.26 -2.84 8.46
CA ARG A 29 8.86 -3.27 8.52
C ARG A 29 8.71 -4.76 8.29
N ILE A 30 9.36 -5.31 7.26
CA ILE A 30 9.33 -6.74 6.96
C ILE A 30 9.86 -7.58 8.13
N LEU A 31 10.90 -7.11 8.83
CA LEU A 31 11.41 -7.77 10.03
C LEU A 31 10.42 -7.71 11.21
N GLU A 32 9.64 -6.65 11.32
CA GLU A 32 8.61 -6.48 12.37
C GLU A 32 7.37 -7.35 12.11
N VAL A 33 6.93 -7.46 10.86
CA VAL A 33 5.79 -8.31 10.44
C VAL A 33 6.20 -9.72 9.96
N HIS A 34 7.46 -10.12 10.17
CA HIS A 34 7.97 -11.40 9.65
C HIS A 34 7.23 -12.61 10.23
N PRO A 35 6.87 -13.63 9.41
CA PRO A 35 6.18 -14.83 9.85
C PRO A 35 6.94 -15.64 10.92
N ASP A 36 8.26 -15.51 11.03
CA ASP A 36 9.06 -16.18 12.07
C ASP A 36 8.67 -15.74 13.50
N LYS A 37 8.43 -14.44 13.70
CA LYS A 37 7.87 -13.93 14.98
C LYS A 37 6.40 -14.31 15.16
N LEU A 38 5.66 -14.49 14.06
CA LEU A 38 4.29 -15.00 14.11
C LEU A 38 4.24 -16.46 14.51
N GLN A 39 5.21 -17.28 14.11
CA GLN A 39 5.25 -18.71 14.45
C GLN A 39 5.42 -18.91 15.96
N GLN A 40 6.14 -18.00 16.66
CA GLN A 40 6.14 -17.94 18.12
C GLN A 40 4.79 -17.48 18.71
N ARG A 41 4.04 -16.60 18.04
CA ARG A 41 2.77 -16.03 18.54
C ARG A 41 1.53 -16.88 18.19
N GLN A 42 1.64 -17.74 17.17
CA GLN A 42 0.59 -18.68 16.72
C GLN A 42 0.24 -19.72 17.78
N GLN A 43 1.10 -19.95 18.77
CA GLN A 43 0.78 -20.78 19.94
C GLN A 43 -0.25 -20.12 20.88
N SER A 44 -0.53 -18.82 20.74
CA SER A 44 -1.35 -18.07 21.71
C SER A 44 -2.69 -17.55 21.17
N SER A 45 -2.88 -17.37 19.86
CA SER A 45 -4.21 -17.06 19.28
C SER A 45 -4.26 -17.08 17.75
N PRO A 46 -5.19 -17.83 17.12
CA PRO A 46 -5.32 -17.92 15.66
C PRO A 46 -5.84 -16.61 15.01
N THR A 47 -6.59 -15.78 15.74
CA THR A 47 -7.15 -14.53 15.21
C THR A 47 -6.08 -13.46 14.95
N SER A 48 -4.96 -13.49 15.68
CA SER A 48 -3.87 -12.52 15.52
C SER A 48 -3.02 -12.77 14.26
N ALA A 49 -3.06 -13.98 13.70
CA ALA A 49 -2.30 -14.33 12.50
C ALA A 49 -2.86 -13.64 11.25
N LEU A 50 -4.18 -13.59 11.10
CA LEU A 50 -4.87 -12.99 9.95
C LEU A 50 -4.59 -11.48 9.83
N ALA A 51 -4.62 -10.77 10.96
CA ALA A 51 -4.33 -9.34 11.01
C ALA A 51 -2.87 -9.03 10.61
N THR A 52 -1.94 -9.91 10.98
CA THR A 52 -0.51 -9.69 10.70
C THR A 52 -0.14 -10.04 9.26
N THR A 53 -0.71 -11.10 8.68
CA THR A 53 -0.57 -11.43 7.25
C THR A 53 -1.05 -10.29 6.37
N ASN A 54 -2.16 -9.65 6.74
CA ASN A 54 -2.71 -8.53 5.99
C ASN A 54 -1.74 -7.32 5.99
N ASN A 55 -1.05 -7.07 7.10
CA ASN A 55 -0.05 -5.99 7.19
C ASN A 55 1.19 -6.28 6.32
N PHE A 56 1.69 -7.52 6.29
CA PHE A 56 2.82 -7.88 5.44
C PHE A 56 2.53 -7.63 3.96
N SER A 57 1.38 -8.11 3.47
CA SER A 57 0.97 -7.92 2.07
C SER A 57 0.85 -6.44 1.71
N LYS A 58 0.32 -5.61 2.63
CA LYS A 58 0.21 -4.16 2.44
C LYS A 58 1.57 -3.47 2.38
N VAL A 59 2.50 -3.83 3.27
CA VAL A 59 3.88 -3.32 3.27
C VAL A 59 4.61 -3.70 1.97
N GLN A 60 4.44 -4.93 1.49
CA GLN A 60 5.04 -5.39 0.25
C GLN A 60 4.45 -4.67 -0.97
N LEU A 61 3.13 -4.50 -1.03
CA LEU A 61 2.46 -3.76 -2.10
C LEU A 61 2.93 -2.31 -2.13
N ALA A 62 3.00 -1.66 -0.96
CA ALA A 62 3.51 -0.30 -0.81
C ALA A 62 4.92 -0.16 -1.38
N TRP A 63 5.83 -1.08 -1.02
CA TRP A 63 7.17 -1.07 -1.55
C TRP A 63 7.20 -1.28 -3.07
N GLN A 64 6.39 -2.20 -3.59
CA GLN A 64 6.35 -2.51 -5.02
C GLN A 64 5.92 -1.33 -5.90
N VAL A 65 5.05 -0.47 -5.37
CA VAL A 65 4.60 0.76 -6.03
C VAL A 65 5.62 1.89 -5.84
N LEU A 66 6.11 2.09 -4.62
CA LEU A 66 6.97 3.25 -4.30
C LEU A 66 8.43 3.08 -4.74
N GLN A 67 8.94 1.87 -4.91
CA GLN A 67 10.33 1.64 -5.35
C GLN A 67 10.56 2.08 -6.81
N ASP A 68 9.54 1.96 -7.65
CA ASP A 68 9.61 2.29 -9.06
C ASP A 68 9.17 3.75 -9.26
N PRO A 69 10.03 4.64 -9.78
CA PRO A 69 9.68 6.05 -9.95
C PRO A 69 8.47 6.26 -10.86
N ARG A 70 8.30 5.40 -11.88
CA ARG A 70 7.13 5.43 -12.77
C ARG A 70 5.83 5.10 -12.02
N LYS A 71 5.82 4.00 -11.26
CA LYS A 71 4.65 3.60 -10.47
C LYS A 71 4.36 4.57 -9.33
N ARG A 72 5.40 5.18 -8.75
CA ARG A 72 5.26 6.22 -7.75
C ARG A 72 4.52 7.43 -8.32
N GLU A 73 4.89 7.88 -9.52
CA GLU A 73 4.19 8.98 -10.20
C GLU A 73 2.72 8.62 -10.50
N GLU A 74 2.48 7.41 -11.03
CA GLU A 74 1.11 6.91 -11.27
C GLU A 74 0.28 6.87 -9.97
N TYR A 75 0.89 6.41 -8.87
CA TYR A 75 0.24 6.33 -7.57
C TYR A 75 0.01 7.69 -6.93
N ASP A 76 0.95 8.61 -7.04
CA ASP A 76 0.81 9.99 -6.55
C ASP A 76 -0.30 10.71 -7.34
N GLY A 77 -0.42 10.47 -8.64
CA GLY A 77 -1.52 10.93 -9.47
C GLY A 77 -2.87 10.34 -9.03
N TYR A 78 -2.92 9.02 -8.76
CA TYR A 78 -4.10 8.37 -8.21
C TYR A 78 -4.47 8.91 -6.83
N LEU A 79 -3.50 9.21 -5.96
CA LEU A 79 -3.75 9.82 -4.65
C LEU A 79 -4.31 11.23 -4.77
N ALA A 80 -3.80 12.04 -5.70
CA ALA A 80 -4.32 13.37 -5.97
C ALA A 80 -5.74 13.34 -6.54
N ASP A 81 -6.03 12.43 -7.47
CA ASP A 81 -7.38 12.17 -7.98
C ASP A 81 -8.30 11.66 -6.87
N LEU A 82 -7.85 10.71 -6.05
CA LEU A 82 -8.62 10.18 -4.92
C LEU A 82 -8.92 11.26 -3.90
N ALA A 83 -7.96 12.13 -3.55
CA ALA A 83 -8.17 13.26 -2.65
C ALA A 83 -9.19 14.25 -3.23
N THR A 84 -9.13 14.49 -4.54
CA THR A 84 -10.09 15.33 -5.26
C THR A 84 -11.48 14.69 -5.26
N ARG A 85 -11.59 13.38 -5.56
CA ARG A 85 -12.85 12.61 -5.58
C ARG A 85 -13.45 12.36 -4.20
N SER A 86 -12.63 12.25 -3.17
CA SER A 86 -13.12 12.11 -1.79
C SER A 86 -13.54 13.45 -1.19
N HIS A 87 -13.14 14.57 -1.80
CA HIS A 87 -13.60 15.93 -1.48
C HIS A 87 -14.71 16.44 -2.42
N GLY A 88 -14.91 15.84 -3.59
CA GLY A 88 -15.91 16.22 -4.59
C GLY A 88 -16.68 15.02 -5.12
N ILE A 89 -17.99 15.02 -4.89
CA ILE A 89 -18.97 14.14 -5.53
C ILE A 89 -18.68 14.08 -7.05
N VAL A 90 -18.72 12.87 -7.63
CA VAL A 90 -18.53 12.47 -9.04
C VAL A 90 -17.08 12.25 -9.53
N HIS A 91 -16.73 10.98 -9.74
CA HIS A 91 -16.31 10.52 -11.07
C HIS A 91 -16.50 9.01 -11.16
N GLU A 92 -17.46 8.68 -12.02
CA GLU A 92 -17.76 7.38 -12.62
C GLU A 92 -16.51 6.50 -12.73
N ALA A 93 -16.57 5.30 -12.16
CA ALA A 93 -15.59 4.27 -12.40
C ALA A 93 -15.61 3.95 -13.89
N VAL A 94 -14.71 4.58 -14.66
CA VAL A 94 -14.35 4.09 -15.99
C VAL A 94 -13.63 2.77 -15.75
N THR A 95 -14.40 1.69 -15.72
CA THR A 95 -13.90 0.34 -15.89
C THR A 95 -13.18 0.32 -17.24
N LEU A 96 -11.86 0.18 -17.21
CA LEU A 96 -10.98 -0.07 -18.37
C LEU A 96 -11.26 -1.45 -19.00
N ASP A 97 -12.53 -1.79 -19.20
CA ASP A 97 -13.01 -3.07 -19.77
C ASP A 97 -14.09 -2.85 -20.86
N GLU A 98 -14.17 -1.64 -21.43
CA GLU A 98 -15.09 -1.37 -22.55
C GLU A 98 -14.46 -0.38 -23.56
N MET A 99 -13.24 -0.70 -24.01
CA MET A 99 -12.78 -0.28 -25.33
C MET A 99 -13.25 -1.31 -26.36
N HIS A 100 -14.56 -1.35 -26.60
CA HIS A 100 -15.13 -2.09 -27.73
C HIS A 100 -14.57 -1.47 -29.02
N PHE A 101 -13.55 -2.11 -29.59
CA PHE A 101 -13.16 -1.91 -30.98
C PHE A 101 -14.18 -2.67 -31.82
N ASP A 102 -15.27 -2.02 -32.19
CA ASP A 102 -16.08 -2.45 -33.33
C ASP A 102 -15.31 -2.07 -34.60
N GLU A 103 -14.96 -3.07 -35.41
CA GLU A 103 -14.71 -2.92 -36.85
C GLU A 103 -15.97 -3.35 -37.62
#